data_AF-A0A1B0D6R3-F1
#
_entry.id   AF-A0A1B0D6R3-F1
#
_cell.length_a   1.000
_cell.length_b   1.000
_cell.length_c   1.000
_cell.angle_alpha   90.00
_cell.angle_beta   90.00
_cell.angle_gamma   90.00
#
_symmetry.space_group_name_H-M   'P 1'
#
loop_
_entity.id
_entity.type
_entity.pdbx_description
1 polymer ?
#
loop_
_entity_poly.entity_id
_entity_poly.type
_entity_poly.pdbx_seq_one_letter_code
_entity_poly.pdbx_strand_id
1 'polypeptide(L)'
;MKKVSSSRHNKVLNDTDIEEGKRDLIHREIGKFRKTAEEEEQKKEKEKEREKDREKDREKDRKKRDDKDREKRRSATPTGRKEKKRRRSKSRSRERERERERERERERERERERERERERERERERERERDRERDREREENKVVKNIKDLQKEKEMEDEARERKKLEKKAREKEAAYQERLRNWEIRERRKAKDYEKEREKVRCKEEEREREAKRLKEFLEDYDDERDDPKYYKGRELQRRLAERVREADNDAKDRNKEQEELEELRNKVFTGEYDNPTQEFERLKKEREEMYKPKILIDVNLEQSQQRERELEREREREIERQLAKEREKLQKERYVMAQASRELASINAEPIDSDSSEDVQSPSRSNHRRSKSRDSNANSLNHQ
;
A
#
# COMPACT_ATOMS: atom_id res chain seq x y z
N MET A 1 -16.92 -10.08 -77.38
CA MET A 1 -18.27 -9.66 -76.90
C MET A 1 -18.38 -9.90 -75.40
N LYS A 2 -19.11 -9.05 -74.66
CA LYS A 2 -19.35 -9.05 -73.19
C LYS A 2 -18.39 -8.22 -72.30
N LYS A 3 -18.38 -6.91 -72.51
CA LYS A 3 -18.05 -5.89 -71.49
C LYS A 3 -19.06 -4.75 -71.55
N VAL A 4 -20.34 -5.00 -71.24
CA VAL A 4 -21.37 -3.93 -71.23
C VAL A 4 -22.41 -4.06 -70.09
N SER A 5 -22.52 -5.18 -69.37
CA SER A 5 -23.67 -5.39 -68.46
C SER A 5 -23.52 -4.83 -67.03
N SER A 6 -22.32 -4.42 -66.60
CA SER A 6 -22.11 -3.95 -65.22
C SER A 6 -22.52 -2.48 -65.00
N SER A 7 -22.48 -1.64 -66.05
CA SER A 7 -22.85 -0.22 -65.93
C SER A 7 -24.37 0.01 -65.83
N ARG A 8 -25.19 -0.85 -66.42
CA ARG A 8 -26.66 -0.72 -66.38
C ARG A 8 -27.27 -1.09 -65.03
N HIS A 9 -26.63 -1.95 -64.24
CA HIS A 9 -27.18 -2.36 -62.93
C HIS A 9 -26.93 -1.34 -61.80
N ASN A 10 -25.98 -0.42 -61.96
CA ASN A 10 -25.74 0.66 -61.00
C ASN A 10 -26.61 1.90 -61.23
N LYS A 11 -27.25 2.04 -62.41
CA LYS A 11 -28.15 3.16 -62.70
C LYS A 11 -29.60 2.91 -62.27
N VAL A 12 -30.05 1.65 -62.29
CA VAL A 12 -31.46 1.29 -62.00
C VAL A 12 -31.80 1.36 -60.50
N LEU A 13 -30.81 1.41 -59.61
CA LEU A 13 -31.05 1.61 -58.18
C LEU A 13 -31.24 3.10 -57.79
N ASN A 14 -30.96 4.03 -58.70
CA ASN A 14 -31.11 5.47 -58.43
C ASN A 14 -32.49 6.02 -58.81
N ASP A 15 -33.29 5.29 -59.60
CA ASP A 15 -34.62 5.69 -60.12
C ASP A 15 -35.77 5.06 -59.31
N THR A 16 -35.66 5.08 -57.99
CA THR A 16 -36.86 5.01 -57.14
C THR A 16 -36.97 6.37 -56.47
N ASP A 17 -38.08 7.07 -56.74
CA ASP A 17 -38.51 8.31 -56.08
C ASP A 17 -38.76 8.06 -54.58
N ILE A 18 -37.71 7.68 -53.86
CA ILE A 18 -37.65 7.73 -52.42
C ILE A 18 -37.33 9.19 -52.12
N GLU A 19 -38.33 9.92 -51.60
CA GLU A 19 -38.18 11.30 -51.11
C GLU A 19 -36.80 11.46 -50.46
N GLU A 20 -36.03 12.46 -50.90
CA GLU A 20 -34.62 12.67 -50.55
C GLU A 20 -34.35 12.54 -49.03
N GLY A 21 -35.30 12.98 -48.20
CA GLY A 21 -35.25 12.81 -46.74
C GLY A 21 -35.34 11.37 -46.20
N LYS A 22 -36.04 10.46 -46.89
CA LYS A 22 -36.05 9.02 -46.57
C LYS A 22 -34.73 8.36 -46.97
N ARG A 23 -34.11 8.80 -48.07
CA ARG A 23 -32.79 8.32 -48.48
C ARG A 23 -31.72 8.73 -47.46
N ASP A 24 -31.76 9.98 -46.99
CA ASP A 24 -30.85 10.48 -45.94
C ASP A 24 -31.07 9.82 -44.58
N LEU A 25 -32.32 9.55 -44.21
CA LEU A 25 -32.64 8.81 -42.99
C LEU A 25 -32.08 7.39 -43.04
N ILE A 26 -32.24 6.69 -44.17
CA ILE A 26 -31.70 5.34 -44.38
C ILE A 26 -30.16 5.38 -44.34
N HIS A 27 -29.51 6.35 -44.98
CA HIS A 27 -28.05 6.48 -44.92
C HIS A 27 -27.53 6.74 -43.51
N ARG A 28 -28.22 7.57 -42.72
CA ARG A 28 -27.88 7.83 -41.32
C ARG A 28 -28.09 6.60 -40.43
N GLU A 29 -29.16 5.85 -40.64
CA GLU A 29 -29.44 4.62 -39.90
C GLU A 29 -28.42 3.51 -40.24
N ILE A 30 -28.06 3.37 -41.52
CA ILE A 30 -27.01 2.46 -41.98
C ILE A 30 -25.65 2.87 -41.40
N GLY A 31 -25.35 4.17 -41.32
CA GLY A 31 -24.13 4.68 -40.69
C GLY A 31 -24.04 4.33 -39.21
N LYS A 32 -25.14 4.51 -38.46
CA LYS A 32 -25.22 4.09 -37.06
C LYS A 32 -25.08 2.58 -36.91
N PHE A 33 -25.73 1.80 -37.77
CA PHE A 33 -25.68 0.34 -37.72
C PHE A 33 -24.28 -0.20 -38.03
N ARG A 34 -23.60 0.38 -39.01
CA ARG A 34 -22.19 0.08 -39.30
C ARG A 34 -21.28 0.44 -38.14
N LYS A 35 -21.50 1.60 -37.51
CA LYS A 35 -20.72 2.03 -36.36
C LYS A 35 -20.91 1.09 -35.15
N THR A 36 -22.15 0.68 -34.86
CA THR A 36 -22.41 -0.31 -33.80
C THR A 36 -21.85 -1.68 -34.13
N ALA A 37 -21.92 -2.10 -35.40
CA ALA A 37 -21.34 -3.37 -35.84
C ALA A 37 -19.79 -3.35 -35.76
N GLU A 38 -19.15 -2.26 -36.16
CA GLU A 38 -17.71 -2.04 -36.00
C GLU A 38 -17.31 -1.99 -34.52
N GLU A 39 -18.08 -1.32 -33.67
CA GLU A 39 -17.83 -1.28 -32.22
C GLU A 39 -17.97 -2.67 -31.57
N GLU A 40 -18.97 -3.45 -31.97
CA GLU A 40 -19.17 -4.83 -31.51
C GLU A 40 -18.06 -5.76 -32.01
N GLU A 41 -17.61 -5.59 -33.26
CA GLU A 41 -16.50 -6.33 -33.83
C GLU A 41 -15.18 -5.98 -33.11
N GLN A 42 -14.91 -4.70 -32.85
CA GLN A 42 -13.75 -4.26 -32.07
C GLN A 42 -13.79 -4.77 -30.63
N LYS A 43 -14.99 -4.84 -30.01
CA LYS A 43 -15.16 -5.39 -28.67
C LYS A 43 -14.86 -6.89 -28.66
N LYS A 44 -15.33 -7.63 -29.67
CA LYS A 44 -15.06 -9.05 -29.87
C LYS A 44 -13.58 -9.31 -30.18
N GLU A 45 -12.93 -8.43 -30.93
CA GLU A 45 -11.49 -8.51 -31.21
C GLU A 45 -10.65 -8.24 -29.96
N LYS A 46 -10.98 -7.20 -29.18
CA LYS A 46 -10.36 -6.93 -27.88
C LYS A 46 -10.57 -8.06 -26.87
N GLU A 47 -11.73 -8.71 -26.89
CA GLU A 47 -11.99 -9.88 -26.05
C GLU A 47 -11.13 -11.08 -26.46
N LYS A 48 -11.03 -11.36 -27.77
CA LYS A 48 -10.12 -12.39 -28.31
C LYS A 48 -8.65 -12.08 -27.99
N GLU A 49 -8.23 -10.82 -28.03
CA GLU A 49 -6.88 -10.42 -27.66
C GLU A 49 -6.61 -10.67 -26.17
N ARG A 50 -7.54 -10.28 -25.29
CA ARG A 50 -7.48 -10.57 -23.85
C ARG A 50 -7.45 -12.06 -23.55
N GLU A 51 -8.21 -12.85 -24.30
CA GLU A 51 -8.20 -14.32 -24.18
C GLU A 51 -6.85 -14.90 -24.59
N LYS A 52 -6.29 -14.47 -25.73
CA LYS A 52 -4.94 -14.87 -26.16
C LYS A 52 -3.87 -14.53 -25.15
N ASP A 53 -3.94 -13.36 -24.51
CA ASP A 53 -2.96 -12.98 -23.50
C ASP A 53 -3.11 -13.81 -22.21
N ARG A 54 -4.34 -14.12 -21.78
CA ARG A 54 -4.59 -15.07 -20.69
C ARG A 54 -4.05 -16.46 -21.02
N GLU A 55 -4.18 -16.90 -22.26
CA GLU A 55 -3.65 -18.19 -22.72
C GLU A 55 -2.12 -18.20 -22.70
N LYS A 56 -1.46 -17.15 -23.22
CA LYS A 56 0.00 -17.00 -23.15
C LYS A 56 0.51 -17.04 -21.71
N ASP A 57 -0.17 -16.40 -20.77
CA ASP A 57 0.23 -16.40 -19.37
C ASP A 57 0.06 -17.79 -18.73
N ARG A 58 -1.04 -18.49 -19.03
CA ARG A 58 -1.22 -19.91 -18.64
C ARG A 58 -0.11 -20.80 -19.22
N GLU A 59 0.29 -20.57 -20.47
CA GLU A 59 1.35 -21.33 -21.12
C GLU A 59 2.73 -21.06 -20.49
N LYS A 60 3.04 -19.79 -20.19
CA LYS A 60 4.26 -19.42 -19.45
C LYS A 60 4.33 -20.12 -18.10
N ASP A 61 3.22 -20.19 -17.37
CA ASP A 61 3.17 -20.84 -16.06
C ASP A 61 3.30 -22.36 -16.16
N ARG A 62 2.71 -22.99 -17.18
CA ARG A 62 2.96 -24.42 -17.49
C ARG A 62 4.44 -24.67 -17.78
N LYS A 63 5.04 -23.87 -18.65
CA LYS A 63 6.45 -24.00 -19.02
C LYS A 63 7.40 -23.83 -17.82
N LYS A 64 7.12 -22.87 -16.92
CA LYS A 64 7.88 -22.71 -15.67
C LYS A 64 7.79 -23.94 -14.76
N ARG A 65 6.61 -24.56 -14.66
CA ARG A 65 6.42 -25.79 -13.88
C ARG A 65 7.22 -26.94 -14.50
N ASP A 66 7.12 -27.11 -15.82
CA ASP A 66 7.85 -28.16 -16.55
C ASP A 66 9.37 -27.98 -16.45
N ASP A 67 9.88 -26.76 -16.57
CA ASP A 67 11.30 -26.47 -16.42
C ASP A 67 11.79 -26.77 -15.00
N LYS A 68 10.99 -26.42 -13.98
CA LYS A 68 11.31 -26.73 -12.57
C LYS A 68 11.33 -28.23 -12.31
N ASP A 69 10.37 -28.98 -12.87
CA ASP A 69 10.32 -30.42 -12.73
C ASP A 69 11.45 -31.11 -13.51
N ARG A 70 11.81 -30.59 -14.68
CA ARG A 70 12.95 -31.06 -15.47
C ARG A 70 14.27 -30.80 -14.75
N GLU A 71 14.43 -29.64 -14.11
CA GLU A 71 15.60 -29.33 -13.28
C GLU A 71 15.68 -30.25 -12.06
N LYS A 72 14.54 -30.48 -11.39
CA LYS A 72 14.46 -31.42 -10.26
C LYS A 72 14.86 -32.83 -10.68
N ARG A 73 14.32 -33.34 -11.80
CA ARG A 73 14.70 -34.65 -12.37
C ARG A 73 16.18 -34.71 -12.75
N ARG A 74 16.71 -33.69 -13.44
CA ARG A 74 18.15 -33.59 -13.76
C ARG A 74 19.03 -33.57 -12.51
N SER A 75 18.62 -32.88 -11.45
CA SER A 75 19.38 -32.84 -10.20
C SER A 75 19.36 -34.16 -9.41
N ALA A 76 18.35 -35.00 -9.66
CA ALA A 76 18.20 -36.32 -9.05
C ALA A 76 18.98 -37.42 -9.78
N THR A 77 19.39 -37.21 -11.04
CA THR A 77 20.22 -38.20 -11.75
C THR A 77 21.64 -38.24 -11.19
N PRO A 78 22.32 -39.41 -11.24
CA PRO A 78 23.72 -39.52 -10.82
C PRO A 78 24.65 -38.55 -11.58
N THR A 79 24.35 -38.29 -12.86
CA THR A 79 25.09 -37.35 -13.71
C THR A 79 24.91 -35.90 -13.25
N GLY A 80 23.67 -35.45 -12.98
CA GLY A 80 23.41 -34.09 -12.51
C GLY A 80 23.86 -33.85 -11.06
N ARG A 81 23.81 -34.88 -10.20
CA ARG A 81 24.41 -34.81 -8.86
C ARG A 81 25.92 -34.66 -8.92
N LYS A 82 26.59 -35.37 -9.84
CA LYS A 82 28.04 -35.27 -10.10
C LYS A 82 28.40 -33.91 -10.71
N GLU A 83 27.57 -33.37 -11.61
CA GLU A 83 27.75 -32.03 -12.19
C GLU A 83 27.59 -30.92 -11.13
N LYS A 84 26.57 -30.99 -10.27
CA LYS A 84 26.38 -30.06 -9.14
C LYS A 84 27.57 -30.11 -8.17
N LYS A 85 28.11 -31.31 -7.91
CA LYS A 85 29.32 -31.51 -7.10
C LYS A 85 30.54 -30.89 -7.80
N ARG A 86 30.73 -31.08 -9.11
CA ARG A 86 31.81 -30.46 -9.90
C ARG A 86 31.71 -28.93 -9.94
N ARG A 87 30.51 -28.35 -10.11
CA ARG A 87 30.30 -26.89 -10.05
C ARG A 87 30.66 -26.34 -8.68
N ARG A 88 30.27 -27.03 -7.60
CA ARG A 88 30.66 -26.65 -6.23
C ARG A 88 32.17 -26.78 -6.01
N SER A 89 32.81 -27.81 -6.54
CA SER A 89 34.27 -27.97 -6.51
C SER A 89 35.01 -26.91 -7.34
N LYS A 90 34.48 -26.54 -8.52
CA LYS A 90 35.07 -25.50 -9.38
C LYS A 90 34.93 -24.10 -8.77
N SER A 91 33.81 -23.82 -8.10
CA SER A 91 33.62 -22.59 -7.31
C SER A 91 34.65 -22.51 -6.17
N ARG A 92 34.81 -23.61 -5.42
CA ARG A 92 35.81 -23.72 -4.34
C ARG A 92 37.26 -23.65 -4.84
N SER A 93 37.52 -24.12 -6.07
CA SER A 93 38.82 -24.01 -6.72
C SER A 93 39.13 -22.58 -7.18
N ARG A 94 38.13 -21.83 -7.68
CA ARG A 94 38.28 -20.40 -8.01
C ARG A 94 38.49 -19.54 -6.77
N GLU A 95 37.87 -19.89 -5.64
CA GLU A 95 38.17 -19.27 -4.34
C GLU A 95 39.63 -19.49 -3.93
N ARG A 96 40.15 -20.73 -4.06
CA ARG A 96 41.55 -21.05 -3.77
C ARG A 96 42.55 -20.43 -4.75
N GLU A 97 42.18 -20.25 -6.01
CA GLU A 97 43.01 -19.53 -7.00
C GLU A 97 43.17 -18.06 -6.61
N ARG A 98 42.10 -17.39 -6.21
CA ARG A 98 42.15 -16.01 -5.68
C ARG A 98 42.94 -15.90 -4.38
N GLU A 99 43.01 -16.98 -3.60
CA GLU A 99 43.80 -17.05 -2.38
C GLU A 99 45.30 -17.18 -2.69
N ARG A 100 45.67 -18.01 -3.68
CA ARG A 100 47.06 -18.13 -4.19
C ARG A 100 47.55 -16.89 -4.94
N GLU A 101 46.65 -16.15 -5.58
CA GLU A 101 46.99 -14.88 -6.24
C GLU A 101 47.40 -13.82 -5.20
N ARG A 102 46.72 -13.78 -4.05
CA ARG A 102 47.12 -12.96 -2.88
C ARG A 102 48.39 -13.46 -2.19
N GLU A 103 48.69 -14.74 -2.30
CA GLU A 103 49.91 -15.34 -1.73
C GLU A 103 51.15 -15.02 -2.58
N ARG A 104 51.02 -14.99 -3.92
CA ARG A 104 52.08 -14.52 -4.84
C ARG A 104 52.32 -13.00 -4.76
N GLU A 105 51.31 -12.24 -4.37
CA GLU A 105 51.46 -10.81 -4.07
C GLU A 105 52.30 -10.58 -2.80
N ARG A 106 52.18 -11.46 -1.80
CA ARG A 106 53.04 -11.49 -0.59
C ARG A 106 54.43 -12.07 -0.84
N GLU A 107 54.59 -12.96 -1.82
CA GLU A 107 55.90 -13.53 -2.19
C GLU A 107 56.78 -12.50 -2.93
N ARG A 108 56.18 -11.61 -3.74
CA ARG A 108 56.88 -10.43 -4.32
C ARG A 108 57.22 -9.35 -3.29
N GLU A 109 56.58 -9.37 -2.13
CA GLU A 109 56.92 -8.51 -0.99
C GLU A 109 58.12 -9.07 -0.20
N ARG A 110 58.23 -10.40 -0.10
CA ARG A 110 59.40 -11.09 0.50
C ARG A 110 60.64 -11.15 -0.39
N GLU A 111 60.51 -10.97 -1.70
CA GLU A 111 61.67 -10.85 -2.59
C GLU A 111 62.39 -9.50 -2.43
N ARG A 112 61.69 -8.46 -1.93
CA ARG A 112 62.30 -7.17 -1.52
C ARG A 112 62.86 -7.17 -0.09
N GLU A 113 62.67 -8.25 0.65
CA GLU A 113 63.24 -8.44 2.00
C GLU A 113 64.54 -9.26 1.96
N ARG A 114 64.72 -10.11 0.93
CA ARG A 114 65.94 -10.90 0.69
C ARG A 114 67.08 -10.18 -0.05
N GLU A 115 67.00 -8.85 -0.17
CA GLU A 115 68.15 -8.01 -0.55
C GLU A 115 68.81 -7.35 0.66
N ARG A 116 68.23 -7.49 1.87
CA ARG A 116 68.77 -6.98 3.15
C ARG A 116 69.15 -8.08 4.15
N GLU A 117 69.53 -9.24 3.64
CA GLU A 117 70.03 -10.35 4.47
C GLU A 117 71.31 -10.99 3.92
N ARG A 118 72.03 -10.29 3.03
CA ARG A 118 73.37 -10.66 2.55
C ARG A 118 74.43 -9.65 3.00
N GLU A 119 74.46 -9.32 4.29
CA GLU A 119 75.56 -8.54 4.87
C GLU A 119 76.01 -9.04 6.26
N ARG A 120 75.55 -10.22 6.70
CA ARG A 120 76.03 -10.84 7.95
C ARG A 120 76.30 -12.33 7.80
N GLU A 121 76.90 -12.69 6.68
CA GLU A 121 77.43 -14.03 6.44
C GLU A 121 78.95 -13.91 6.27
N ARG A 122 79.65 -13.63 7.39
CA ARG A 122 81.11 -13.79 7.55
C ARG A 122 81.53 -13.32 8.95
N GLU A 123 81.22 -14.12 9.96
CA GLU A 123 82.17 -14.31 11.04
C GLU A 123 81.80 -15.57 11.81
N ARG A 124 82.82 -16.39 12.09
CA ARG A 124 82.81 -17.58 12.96
C ARG A 124 82.43 -18.88 12.29
N GLU A 125 83.22 -19.17 11.26
CA GLU A 125 83.75 -20.51 11.09
C GLU A 125 84.79 -20.77 12.22
N ARG A 126 84.67 -21.93 12.90
CA ARG A 126 85.60 -22.54 13.88
C ARG A 126 85.34 -22.33 15.38
N GLU A 127 84.45 -23.15 15.92
CA GLU A 127 84.68 -23.81 17.22
C GLU A 127 83.99 -25.19 17.22
N ARG A 128 84.64 -26.19 16.62
CA ARG A 128 85.22 -27.34 17.33
C ARG A 128 84.23 -28.10 18.24
N GLU A 129 83.51 -29.03 17.61
CA GLU A 129 83.66 -30.48 17.83
C GLU A 129 83.71 -31.05 19.28
N ARG A 130 82.94 -30.47 20.22
CA ARG A 130 82.66 -31.10 21.54
C ARG A 130 81.22 -30.95 22.03
N ASP A 131 80.24 -30.83 21.13
CA ASP A 131 78.82 -30.62 21.51
C ASP A 131 77.87 -31.77 21.14
N ARG A 132 78.38 -32.92 20.67
CA ARG A 132 77.55 -34.03 20.15
C ARG A 132 76.82 -34.90 21.18
N GLU A 133 76.84 -34.54 22.45
CA GLU A 133 76.11 -35.27 23.50
C GLU A 133 75.12 -34.40 24.28
N ARG A 134 75.36 -33.08 24.41
CA ARG A 134 74.38 -32.11 24.90
C ARG A 134 73.44 -31.55 23.83
N ASP A 135 73.79 -31.69 22.54
CA ASP A 135 72.91 -31.29 21.45
C ASP A 135 71.70 -32.19 21.26
N ARG A 136 71.75 -33.49 21.64
CA ARG A 136 70.56 -34.36 21.52
C ARG A 136 69.45 -33.97 22.50
N GLU A 137 69.81 -33.57 23.72
CA GLU A 137 68.85 -33.12 24.74
C GLU A 137 68.34 -31.69 24.45
N ARG A 138 69.18 -30.81 23.87
CA ARG A 138 68.73 -29.51 23.33
C ARG A 138 67.93 -29.62 22.05
N GLU A 139 68.24 -30.57 21.17
CA GLU A 139 67.44 -30.86 19.97
C GLU A 139 66.09 -31.44 20.35
N GLU A 140 65.99 -32.43 21.25
CA GLU A 140 64.70 -32.92 21.73
C GLU A 140 63.88 -31.79 22.38
N ASN A 141 64.50 -30.95 23.21
CA ASN A 141 63.79 -29.85 23.87
C ASN A 141 63.45 -28.69 22.90
N LYS A 142 64.21 -28.48 21.81
CA LYS A 142 63.88 -27.56 20.71
C LYS A 142 62.81 -28.12 19.77
N VAL A 143 62.82 -29.43 19.51
CA VAL A 143 61.81 -30.14 18.70
C VAL A 143 60.48 -30.18 19.46
N VAL A 144 60.49 -30.44 20.76
CA VAL A 144 59.30 -30.37 21.62
C VAL A 144 58.78 -28.94 21.76
N LYS A 145 59.65 -27.92 21.84
CA LYS A 145 59.25 -26.50 21.74
C LYS A 145 58.65 -26.16 20.38
N ASN A 146 59.25 -26.60 19.27
CA ASN A 146 58.69 -26.44 17.91
C ASN A 146 57.33 -27.12 17.75
N ILE A 147 57.11 -28.31 18.32
CA ILE A 147 55.82 -29.00 18.27
C ILE A 147 54.76 -28.24 19.09
N LYS A 148 55.11 -27.76 20.29
CA LYS A 148 54.19 -26.93 21.11
C LYS A 148 53.90 -25.57 20.47
N ASP A 149 54.88 -24.97 19.80
CA ASP A 149 54.71 -23.69 19.10
C ASP A 149 53.89 -23.87 17.81
N LEU A 150 54.09 -24.97 17.07
CA LEU A 150 53.21 -25.38 15.95
C LEU A 150 51.78 -25.69 16.42
N GLN A 151 51.60 -26.28 17.60
CA GLN A 151 50.29 -26.52 18.19
C GLN A 151 49.60 -25.20 18.56
N LYS A 152 50.32 -24.28 19.20
CA LYS A 152 49.81 -22.92 19.51
C LYS A 152 49.52 -22.11 18.25
N GLU A 153 50.36 -22.19 17.23
CA GLU A 153 50.13 -21.52 15.94
C GLU A 153 48.89 -22.09 15.25
N LYS A 154 48.69 -23.41 15.32
CA LYS A 154 47.50 -24.09 14.81
C LYS A 154 46.23 -23.73 15.60
N GLU A 155 46.33 -23.60 16.92
CA GLU A 155 45.25 -23.12 17.78
C GLU A 155 44.89 -21.66 17.44
N MET A 156 45.88 -20.77 17.29
CA MET A 156 45.67 -19.38 16.86
C MET A 156 45.09 -19.28 15.45
N GLU A 157 45.49 -20.17 14.54
CA GLU A 157 44.93 -20.26 13.18
C GLU A 157 43.48 -20.78 13.19
N ASP A 158 43.18 -21.79 14.01
CA ASP A 158 41.84 -22.31 14.22
C ASP A 158 40.92 -21.25 14.85
N GLU A 159 41.42 -20.49 15.84
CA GLU A 159 40.73 -19.34 16.42
C GLU A 159 40.48 -18.22 15.40
N ALA A 160 41.45 -17.90 14.54
CA ALA A 160 41.26 -16.93 13.47
C ALA A 160 40.23 -17.41 12.43
N ARG A 161 40.18 -18.72 12.14
CA ARG A 161 39.15 -19.33 11.29
C ARG A 161 37.78 -19.27 11.95
N GLU A 162 37.67 -19.48 13.25
CA GLU A 162 36.42 -19.33 13.99
C GLU A 162 35.96 -17.88 14.07
N ARG A 163 36.86 -16.91 14.32
CA ARG A 163 36.54 -15.48 14.26
C ARG A 163 36.00 -15.08 12.88
N LYS A 164 36.65 -15.50 11.78
CA LYS A 164 36.18 -15.25 10.40
C LYS A 164 34.83 -15.91 10.12
N LYS A 165 34.56 -17.12 10.64
CA LYS A 165 33.26 -17.77 10.49
C LYS A 165 32.16 -17.05 11.26
N LEU A 166 32.45 -16.58 12.47
CA LEU A 166 31.51 -15.81 13.29
C LEU A 166 31.21 -14.45 12.65
N GLU A 167 32.24 -13.76 12.16
CA GLU A 167 32.11 -12.51 11.41
C GLU A 167 31.27 -12.71 10.13
N LYS A 168 31.53 -13.78 9.37
CA LYS A 168 30.73 -14.12 8.19
C LYS A 168 29.28 -14.45 8.56
N LYS A 169 29.05 -15.20 9.65
CA LYS A 169 27.70 -15.48 10.17
C LYS A 169 27.00 -14.21 10.63
N ALA A 170 27.72 -13.26 11.25
CA ALA A 170 27.17 -11.97 11.66
C ALA A 170 26.76 -11.14 10.44
N ARG A 171 27.65 -11.06 9.43
CA ARG A 171 27.37 -10.38 8.16
C ARG A 171 26.24 -11.03 7.37
N GLU A 172 26.14 -12.35 7.38
CA GLU A 172 25.03 -13.09 6.75
C GLU A 172 23.71 -12.85 7.50
N LYS A 173 23.73 -12.80 8.84
CA LYS A 173 22.55 -12.43 9.65
C LYS A 173 22.11 -10.99 9.42
N GLU A 174 23.06 -10.07 9.32
CA GLU A 174 22.82 -8.66 9.02
C GLU A 174 22.24 -8.49 7.61
N ALA A 175 22.82 -9.18 6.60
CA ALA A 175 22.31 -9.18 5.24
C ALA A 175 20.89 -9.79 5.16
N ALA A 176 20.62 -10.87 5.90
CA ALA A 176 19.30 -11.48 5.96
C ALA A 176 18.26 -10.55 6.62
N TYR A 177 18.66 -9.79 7.64
CA TYR A 177 17.82 -8.78 8.25
C TYR A 177 17.52 -7.63 7.27
N GLN A 178 18.53 -7.10 6.59
CA GLN A 178 18.36 -6.06 5.58
C GLN A 178 17.53 -6.52 4.38
N GLU A 179 17.67 -7.77 3.93
CA GLU A 179 16.83 -8.34 2.88
C GLU A 179 15.37 -8.45 3.34
N ARG A 180 15.12 -8.90 4.58
CA ARG A 180 13.78 -8.96 5.16
C ARG A 180 13.17 -7.56 5.28
N LEU A 181 13.96 -6.56 5.67
CA LEU A 181 13.54 -5.16 5.72
C LEU A 181 13.18 -4.64 4.34
N ARG A 182 14.04 -4.80 3.33
CA ARG A 182 13.75 -4.41 1.95
C ARG A 182 12.50 -5.10 1.39
N ASN A 183 12.30 -6.39 1.70
CA ASN A 183 11.10 -7.12 1.29
C ASN A 183 9.84 -6.61 2.00
N TRP A 184 9.96 -6.15 3.25
CA TRP A 184 8.86 -5.49 3.96
C TRP A 184 8.56 -4.12 3.34
N GLU A 185 9.57 -3.28 3.09
CA GLU A 185 9.41 -1.99 2.43
C GLU A 185 8.80 -2.11 1.02
N ILE A 186 9.20 -3.12 0.24
CA ILE A 186 8.60 -3.39 -1.08
C ILE A 186 7.13 -3.76 -0.95
N ARG A 187 6.76 -4.56 0.05
CA ARG A 187 5.35 -4.92 0.31
C ARG A 187 4.55 -3.69 0.69
N GLU A 188 5.06 -2.87 1.60
CA GLU A 188 4.39 -1.62 1.99
C GLU A 188 4.25 -0.65 0.81
N ARG A 189 5.28 -0.51 -0.03
CA ARG A 189 5.22 0.30 -1.24
C ARG A 189 4.19 -0.22 -2.26
N ARG A 190 4.07 -1.55 -2.42
CA ARG A 190 3.04 -2.15 -3.28
C ARG A 190 1.65 -1.87 -2.72
N LYS A 191 1.46 -2.10 -1.41
CA LYS A 191 0.18 -1.85 -0.73
C LYS A 191 -0.23 -0.38 -0.81
N ALA A 192 0.72 0.55 -0.67
CA ALA A 192 0.48 1.98 -0.86
C ALA A 192 -0.01 2.32 -2.28
N LYS A 193 0.61 1.72 -3.30
CA LYS A 193 0.18 1.86 -4.70
C LYS A 193 -1.20 1.26 -4.94
N ASP A 194 -1.53 0.14 -4.28
CA ASP A 194 -2.85 -0.46 -4.38
C ASP A 194 -3.93 0.46 -3.81
N TYR A 195 -3.67 1.10 -2.65
CA TYR A 195 -4.59 2.11 -2.10
C TYR A 195 -4.71 3.35 -2.98
N GLU A 196 -3.61 3.82 -3.57
CA GLU A 196 -3.63 4.94 -4.50
C GLU A 196 -4.46 4.63 -5.75
N LYS A 197 -4.25 3.44 -6.33
CA LYS A 197 -5.02 2.94 -7.47
C LYS A 197 -6.50 2.80 -7.11
N GLU A 198 -6.83 2.38 -5.89
CA GLU A 198 -8.23 2.28 -5.46
C GLU A 198 -8.88 3.65 -5.30
N ARG A 199 -8.18 4.63 -4.73
CA ARG A 199 -8.66 6.03 -4.69
C ARG A 199 -8.89 6.59 -6.09
N GLU A 200 -7.98 6.32 -7.02
CA GLU A 200 -8.11 6.76 -8.41
C GLU A 200 -9.30 6.10 -9.11
N LYS A 201 -9.56 4.81 -8.89
CA LYS A 201 -10.77 4.16 -9.40
C LYS A 201 -12.05 4.79 -8.85
N VAL A 202 -12.08 5.10 -7.55
CA VAL A 202 -13.24 5.77 -6.93
C VAL A 202 -13.47 7.14 -7.57
N ARG A 203 -12.41 7.94 -7.72
CA ARG A 203 -12.49 9.24 -8.40
C ARG A 203 -12.96 9.10 -9.85
N CYS A 204 -12.44 8.13 -10.60
CA CYS A 204 -12.86 7.89 -11.98
C CYS A 204 -14.35 7.53 -12.08
N LYS A 205 -14.86 6.67 -11.19
CA LYS A 205 -16.29 6.33 -11.11
C LYS A 205 -17.14 7.54 -10.75
N GLU A 206 -16.67 8.40 -9.86
CA GLU A 206 -17.35 9.62 -9.48
C GLU A 206 -17.41 10.61 -10.64
N GLU A 207 -16.29 10.83 -11.32
CA GLU A 207 -16.24 11.64 -12.54
C GLU A 207 -17.13 11.07 -13.66
N GLU A 208 -17.22 9.75 -13.80
CA GLU A 208 -18.15 9.09 -14.74
C GLU A 208 -19.60 9.39 -14.37
N ARG A 209 -19.98 9.21 -13.09
CA ARG A 209 -21.31 9.58 -12.60
C ARG A 209 -21.61 11.05 -12.81
N GLU A 210 -20.65 11.94 -12.58
CA GLU A 210 -20.81 13.37 -12.83
C GLU A 210 -20.96 13.69 -14.32
N ARG A 211 -20.18 13.05 -15.19
CA ARG A 211 -20.33 13.20 -16.65
C ARG A 211 -21.67 12.68 -17.13
N GLU A 212 -22.13 11.54 -16.61
CA GLU A 212 -23.45 11.00 -16.89
C GLU A 212 -24.56 11.91 -16.37
N ALA A 213 -24.43 12.45 -15.16
CA ALA A 213 -25.35 13.41 -14.60
C ALA A 213 -25.40 14.70 -15.41
N LYS A 214 -24.24 15.21 -15.85
CA LYS A 214 -24.14 16.38 -16.76
C LYS A 214 -24.79 16.09 -18.11
N ARG A 215 -24.49 14.94 -18.71
CA ARG A 215 -25.09 14.49 -19.97
C ARG A 215 -26.62 14.33 -19.84
N LEU A 216 -27.09 13.80 -18.71
CA LEU A 216 -28.52 13.62 -18.44
C LEU A 216 -29.20 14.97 -18.18
N LYS A 217 -28.53 15.89 -17.47
CA LYS A 217 -29.00 17.27 -17.23
C LYS A 217 -29.14 18.01 -18.55
N GLU A 218 -28.12 17.97 -19.40
CA GLU A 218 -28.14 18.55 -20.75
C GLU A 218 -29.24 17.91 -21.62
N PHE A 219 -29.35 16.58 -21.60
CA PHE A 219 -30.42 15.87 -22.30
C PHE A 219 -31.83 16.32 -21.86
N LEU A 220 -32.03 16.53 -20.55
CA LEU A 220 -33.33 16.95 -20.01
C LEU A 220 -33.61 18.44 -20.25
N GLU A 221 -32.59 19.29 -20.33
CA GLU A 221 -32.75 20.72 -20.68
C GLU A 221 -33.22 20.89 -22.14
N ASP A 222 -32.77 20.03 -23.04
CA ASP A 222 -33.11 20.06 -24.48
C ASP A 222 -34.28 19.13 -24.88
N TYR A 223 -34.87 18.41 -23.91
CA TYR A 223 -35.97 17.47 -24.16
C TYR A 223 -37.30 18.23 -24.34
N ASP A 224 -37.96 17.96 -25.46
CA ASP A 224 -39.26 18.55 -25.80
C ASP A 224 -40.28 17.43 -26.02
N ASP A 225 -41.24 17.31 -25.11
CA ASP A 225 -42.24 16.23 -25.06
C ASP A 225 -43.01 16.11 -26.39
N GLU A 226 -43.43 17.23 -27.01
CA GLU A 226 -44.23 17.18 -28.24
C GLU A 226 -43.42 16.67 -29.45
N ARG A 227 -42.11 16.94 -29.45
CA ARG A 227 -41.21 16.56 -30.54
C ARG A 227 -40.64 15.15 -30.34
N ASP A 228 -40.23 14.82 -29.12
CA ASP A 228 -39.40 13.66 -28.83
C ASP A 228 -40.21 12.47 -28.27
N ASP A 229 -41.35 12.66 -27.60
CA ASP A 229 -42.16 11.54 -27.07
C ASP A 229 -42.68 10.56 -28.14
N PRO A 230 -43.14 10.99 -29.33
CA PRO A 230 -43.62 10.06 -30.35
C PRO A 230 -42.57 9.01 -30.78
N LYS A 231 -41.28 9.33 -30.65
CA LYS A 231 -40.16 8.42 -30.94
C LYS A 231 -39.99 7.33 -29.89
N TYR A 232 -40.35 7.60 -28.63
CA TYR A 232 -40.10 6.70 -27.50
C TYR A 232 -41.36 5.98 -27.00
N TYR A 233 -42.54 6.54 -27.27
CA TYR A 233 -43.83 6.04 -26.76
C TYR A 233 -44.78 5.55 -27.87
N LYS A 234 -44.27 5.28 -29.07
CA LYS A 234 -45.05 4.72 -30.18
C LYS A 234 -44.27 3.63 -30.92
N GLY A 235 -44.99 2.67 -31.49
CA GLY A 235 -44.43 1.68 -32.41
C GLY A 235 -43.38 0.76 -31.78
N ARG A 236 -42.25 0.59 -32.49
CA ARG A 236 -41.21 -0.41 -32.19
C ARG A 236 -40.52 -0.19 -30.83
N GLU A 237 -40.34 1.07 -30.42
CA GLU A 237 -39.56 1.34 -29.20
C GLU A 237 -40.40 1.15 -27.94
N LEU A 238 -41.70 1.42 -28.03
CA LEU A 238 -42.67 1.01 -27.01
C LEU A 238 -42.70 -0.51 -26.87
N GLN A 239 -42.72 -1.24 -27.99
CA GLN A 239 -42.71 -2.70 -27.99
C GLN A 239 -41.40 -3.27 -27.40
N ARG A 240 -40.25 -2.65 -27.69
CA ARG A 240 -38.97 -3.01 -27.08
C ARG A 240 -38.99 -2.81 -25.55
N ARG A 241 -39.49 -1.68 -25.06
CA ARG A 241 -39.63 -1.43 -23.60
C ARG A 241 -40.60 -2.40 -22.93
N LEU A 242 -41.70 -2.74 -23.58
CA LEU A 242 -42.61 -3.78 -23.08
C LEU A 242 -41.91 -5.14 -23.00
N ALA A 243 -41.11 -5.51 -24.01
CA ALA A 243 -40.31 -6.73 -23.97
C ALA A 243 -39.22 -6.70 -22.89
N GLU A 244 -38.62 -5.54 -22.62
CA GLU A 244 -37.68 -5.34 -21.50
C GLU A 244 -38.37 -5.51 -20.15
N ARG A 245 -39.56 -4.92 -19.95
CA ARG A 245 -40.36 -5.11 -18.72
C ARG A 245 -40.77 -6.57 -18.54
N VAL A 246 -41.15 -7.27 -19.61
CA VAL A 246 -41.45 -8.71 -19.52
C VAL A 246 -40.20 -9.49 -19.10
N ARG A 247 -39.03 -9.19 -19.69
CA ARG A 247 -37.77 -9.83 -19.32
C ARG A 247 -37.35 -9.52 -17.88
N GLU A 248 -37.57 -8.29 -17.42
CA GLU A 248 -37.36 -7.88 -16.02
C GLU A 248 -38.28 -8.69 -15.10
N ALA A 249 -39.58 -8.75 -15.40
CA ALA A 249 -40.53 -9.56 -14.64
C ALA A 249 -40.17 -11.06 -14.61
N ASP A 250 -39.66 -11.60 -15.71
CA ASP A 250 -39.15 -12.98 -15.78
C ASP A 250 -37.90 -13.18 -14.92
N ASN A 251 -37.02 -12.19 -14.84
CA ASN A 251 -35.84 -12.24 -13.97
C ASN A 251 -36.23 -12.12 -12.49
N ASP A 252 -37.12 -11.20 -12.15
CA ASP A 252 -37.68 -11.08 -10.81
C ASP A 252 -38.37 -12.38 -10.39
N ALA A 253 -39.09 -13.04 -11.32
CA ALA A 253 -39.70 -14.34 -11.07
C ALA A 253 -38.65 -15.43 -10.83
N LYS A 254 -37.55 -15.45 -11.59
CA LYS A 254 -36.44 -16.39 -11.35
C LYS A 254 -35.78 -16.16 -9.99
N ASP A 255 -35.60 -14.91 -9.58
CA ASP A 255 -34.97 -14.60 -8.30
C ASP A 255 -35.92 -14.94 -7.13
N ARG A 256 -37.23 -14.65 -7.25
CA ARG A 256 -38.24 -15.14 -6.29
C ARG A 256 -38.25 -16.67 -6.18
N ASN A 257 -38.14 -17.38 -7.31
CA ASN A 257 -38.11 -18.84 -7.30
C ASN A 257 -36.84 -19.39 -6.64
N LYS A 258 -35.67 -18.78 -6.89
CA LYS A 258 -34.42 -19.17 -6.20
C LYS A 258 -34.51 -18.91 -4.69
N GLU A 259 -35.02 -17.75 -4.28
CA GLU A 259 -35.24 -17.46 -2.85
C GLU A 259 -36.19 -18.47 -2.22
N GLN A 260 -37.23 -18.89 -2.95
CA GLN A 260 -38.14 -19.93 -2.50
C GLN A 260 -37.46 -21.30 -2.39
N GLU A 261 -36.69 -21.72 -3.40
CA GLU A 261 -35.90 -22.96 -3.36
C GLU A 261 -34.92 -22.96 -2.18
N GLU A 262 -34.25 -21.84 -1.94
CA GLU A 262 -33.34 -21.65 -0.81
C GLU A 262 -34.04 -21.73 0.56
N LEU A 263 -35.27 -21.22 0.66
CA LEU A 263 -36.12 -21.35 1.85
C LEU A 263 -36.62 -22.79 2.03
N GLU A 264 -36.94 -23.48 0.94
CA GLU A 264 -37.34 -24.89 0.95
C GLU A 264 -36.16 -25.80 1.33
N GLU A 265 -34.94 -25.49 0.88
CA GLU A 265 -33.71 -26.15 1.32
C GLU A 265 -33.44 -25.92 2.81
N LEU A 266 -33.58 -24.68 3.29
CA LEU A 266 -33.49 -24.37 4.73
C LEU A 266 -34.57 -25.11 5.52
N ARG A 267 -35.80 -25.18 5.00
CA ARG A 267 -36.91 -25.91 5.61
C ARG A 267 -36.58 -27.38 5.73
N ASN A 268 -36.13 -27.99 4.64
CA ASN A 268 -35.75 -29.40 4.60
C ASN A 268 -34.59 -29.67 5.55
N LYS A 269 -33.59 -28.79 5.62
CA LYS A 269 -32.43 -28.93 6.53
C LYS A 269 -32.80 -28.82 8.01
N VAL A 270 -33.71 -27.93 8.37
CA VAL A 270 -34.17 -27.77 9.76
C VAL A 270 -35.12 -28.91 10.16
N PHE A 271 -36.01 -29.34 9.27
CA PHE A 271 -36.95 -30.42 9.55
C PHE A 271 -36.33 -31.84 9.50
N THR A 272 -35.15 -32.00 8.89
CA THR A 272 -34.40 -33.27 8.91
C THR A 272 -33.33 -33.33 9.99
N GLY A 273 -33.00 -32.20 10.63
CA GLY A 273 -32.07 -32.15 11.76
C GLY A 273 -32.74 -32.52 13.09
N GLU A 274 -31.95 -32.99 14.06
CA GLU A 274 -32.37 -33.13 15.46
C GLU A 274 -32.42 -31.74 16.11
N TYR A 275 -33.48 -30.99 15.85
CA TYR A 275 -33.79 -29.78 16.62
C TYR A 275 -35.00 -30.07 17.52
N ASP A 276 -34.92 -29.70 18.79
CA ASP A 276 -35.99 -29.88 19.79
C ASP A 276 -37.29 -29.18 19.38
N ASN A 277 -37.21 -28.12 18.56
CA ASN A 277 -38.36 -27.41 18.03
C ASN A 277 -38.08 -26.85 16.61
N PRO A 278 -38.24 -27.67 15.55
CA PRO A 278 -37.79 -27.34 14.20
C PRO A 278 -38.54 -26.14 13.58
N THR A 279 -39.78 -25.88 14.02
CA THR A 279 -40.58 -24.74 13.52
C THR A 279 -39.99 -23.38 13.93
N GLN A 280 -39.50 -23.25 15.18
CA GLN A 280 -39.00 -21.98 15.72
C GLN A 280 -37.61 -21.63 15.16
N GLU A 281 -36.75 -22.63 14.99
CA GLU A 281 -35.42 -22.44 14.41
C GLU A 281 -35.51 -22.11 12.91
N PHE A 282 -36.46 -22.71 12.18
CA PHE A 282 -36.73 -22.36 10.79
C PHE A 282 -37.17 -20.89 10.63
N GLU A 283 -38.02 -20.40 11.53
CA GLU A 283 -38.48 -19.00 11.51
C GLU A 283 -37.35 -18.00 11.81
N ARG A 284 -36.44 -18.35 12.73
CA ARG A 284 -35.23 -17.56 13.02
C ARG A 284 -34.28 -17.49 11.82
N LEU A 285 -33.96 -18.63 11.22
CA LEU A 285 -33.09 -18.73 10.03
C LEU A 285 -33.69 -18.03 8.81
N LYS A 286 -35.02 -18.12 8.64
CA LYS A 286 -35.75 -17.39 7.60
C LYS A 286 -35.62 -15.89 7.80
N LYS A 287 -35.83 -15.39 9.02
CA LYS A 287 -35.74 -13.97 9.35
C LYS A 287 -34.33 -13.40 9.16
N GLU A 288 -33.30 -14.14 9.56
CA GLU A 288 -31.90 -13.74 9.32
C GLU A 288 -31.58 -13.65 7.83
N ARG A 289 -32.11 -14.58 7.02
CA ARG A 289 -31.96 -14.52 5.57
C ARG A 289 -32.72 -13.35 4.96
N GLU A 290 -33.98 -13.14 5.34
CA GLU A 290 -34.77 -11.98 4.91
C GLU A 290 -34.06 -10.66 5.28
N GLU A 291 -33.42 -10.55 6.44
CA GLU A 291 -32.62 -9.38 6.84
C GLU A 291 -31.35 -9.17 6.00
N MET A 292 -30.76 -10.24 5.45
CA MET A 292 -29.60 -10.16 4.56
C MET A 292 -29.96 -9.64 3.17
N TYR A 293 -31.13 -10.00 2.64
CA TYR A 293 -31.63 -9.50 1.35
C TYR A 293 -32.37 -8.17 1.47
N LYS A 294 -32.78 -7.77 2.67
CA LYS A 294 -33.42 -6.47 2.90
C LYS A 294 -32.46 -5.34 2.48
N PRO A 295 -32.84 -4.51 1.50
CA PRO A 295 -31.97 -3.46 0.99
C PRO A 295 -31.62 -2.49 2.13
N LYS A 296 -30.34 -2.40 2.45
CA LYS A 296 -29.80 -1.42 3.40
C LYS A 296 -29.72 -0.10 2.67
N ILE A 297 -30.62 0.83 2.99
CA ILE A 297 -30.61 2.19 2.45
C ILE A 297 -29.28 2.84 2.88
N LEU A 298 -28.36 3.00 1.94
CA LEU A 298 -27.00 3.53 2.19
C LEU A 298 -26.99 5.04 2.45
N ILE A 299 -28.00 5.76 1.95
CA ILE A 299 -28.20 7.19 2.15
C ILE A 299 -29.68 7.38 2.43
N ASP A 300 -30.02 7.55 3.70
CA ASP A 300 -31.33 8.06 4.07
C ASP A 300 -31.26 9.59 4.05
N VAL A 301 -31.74 10.18 2.95
CA VAL A 301 -31.74 11.63 2.73
C VAL A 301 -32.47 12.37 3.86
N ASN A 302 -33.46 11.73 4.51
CA ASN A 302 -34.14 12.29 5.67
C ASN A 302 -33.27 12.21 6.94
N LEU A 303 -32.45 11.17 7.09
CA LEU A 303 -31.50 11.03 8.19
C LEU A 303 -30.36 12.06 8.06
N GLU A 304 -29.83 12.27 6.86
CA GLU A 304 -28.77 13.27 6.62
C GLU A 304 -29.26 14.69 6.89
N GLN A 305 -30.48 15.04 6.46
CA GLN A 305 -31.11 16.32 6.80
C GLN A 305 -31.39 16.46 8.31
N SER A 306 -31.76 15.37 8.98
CA SER A 306 -31.97 15.37 10.43
C SER A 306 -30.67 15.60 11.19
N GLN A 307 -29.58 14.94 10.78
CA GLN A 307 -28.25 15.13 11.37
C GLN A 307 -27.69 16.53 11.10
N GLN A 308 -27.98 17.12 9.93
CA GLN A 308 -27.63 18.51 9.63
C GLN A 308 -28.38 19.48 10.55
N ARG A 309 -29.69 19.30 10.75
CA ARG A 309 -30.50 20.10 11.69
C ARG A 309 -29.99 19.96 13.13
N GLU A 310 -29.61 18.77 13.56
CA GLU A 310 -29.07 18.52 14.90
C GLU A 310 -27.73 19.24 15.12
N ARG A 311 -26.82 19.19 14.14
CA ARG A 311 -25.54 19.94 14.18
C ARG A 311 -25.72 21.46 14.14
N GLU A 312 -26.79 21.97 13.53
CA GLU A 312 -27.12 23.39 13.57
C GLU A 312 -27.65 23.80 14.95
N LEU A 313 -28.51 22.98 15.54
CA LEU A 313 -29.04 23.18 16.89
C LEU A 313 -27.93 23.15 17.95
N GLU A 314 -26.94 22.26 17.79
CA GLU A 314 -25.78 22.19 18.69
C GLU A 314 -24.91 23.45 18.60
N ARG A 315 -24.63 23.93 17.37
CA ARG A 315 -23.93 25.21 17.15
C ARG A 315 -24.70 26.40 17.72
N GLU A 316 -26.03 26.36 17.71
CA GLU A 316 -26.87 27.39 18.32
C GLU A 316 -26.79 27.37 19.84
N ARG A 317 -26.82 26.18 20.46
CA ARG A 317 -26.62 25.99 21.91
C ARG A 317 -25.26 26.49 22.36
N GLU A 318 -24.19 26.20 21.61
CA GLU A 318 -22.84 26.73 21.91
C GLU A 318 -22.81 28.27 21.88
N ARG A 319 -23.42 28.89 20.86
CA ARG A 319 -23.53 30.35 20.77
C ARG A 319 -24.38 30.95 21.90
N GLU A 320 -25.36 30.20 22.40
CA GLU A 320 -26.17 30.63 23.54
C GLU A 320 -25.38 30.55 24.85
N ILE A 321 -24.62 29.47 25.06
CA ILE A 321 -23.71 29.31 26.20
C ILE A 321 -22.64 30.42 26.19
N GLU A 322 -22.05 30.71 25.04
CA GLU A 322 -21.07 31.80 24.90
C GLU A 322 -21.68 33.17 25.24
N ARG A 323 -22.92 33.42 24.78
CA ARG A 323 -23.66 34.64 25.15
C ARG A 323 -23.96 34.73 26.65
N GLN A 324 -24.26 33.61 27.30
CA GLN A 324 -24.48 33.56 28.75
C GLN A 324 -23.18 33.83 29.52
N LEU A 325 -22.07 33.19 29.13
CA LEU A 325 -20.74 33.43 29.71
C LEU A 325 -20.28 34.89 29.53
N ALA A 326 -20.57 35.51 28.39
CA ALA A 326 -20.27 36.92 28.15
C ALA A 326 -21.04 37.84 29.11
N LYS A 327 -22.34 37.57 29.32
CA LYS A 327 -23.17 38.30 30.28
C LYS A 327 -22.66 38.12 31.72
N GLU A 328 -22.26 36.90 32.08
CA GLU A 328 -21.71 36.61 33.41
C GLU A 328 -20.37 37.33 33.62
N ARG A 329 -19.50 37.35 32.60
CA ARG A 329 -18.24 38.10 32.64
C ARG A 329 -18.46 39.60 32.79
N GLU A 330 -19.44 40.16 32.09
CA GLU A 330 -19.82 41.57 32.22
C GLU A 330 -20.37 41.87 33.62
N LYS A 331 -21.19 40.97 34.18
CA LYS A 331 -21.72 41.08 35.54
C LYS A 331 -20.60 41.06 36.58
N LEU A 332 -19.66 40.12 36.48
CA LEU A 332 -18.48 40.05 37.35
C LEU A 332 -17.60 41.31 37.24
N GLN A 333 -17.46 41.87 36.04
CA GLN A 333 -16.73 43.13 35.85
C GLN A 333 -17.44 44.31 36.53
N LYS A 334 -18.77 44.39 36.43
CA LYS A 334 -19.57 45.41 37.13
C LYS A 334 -19.49 45.24 38.64
N GLU A 335 -19.62 44.02 39.16
CA GLU A 335 -19.47 43.73 40.59
C GLU A 335 -18.07 44.10 41.09
N ARG A 336 -17.02 43.75 40.34
CA ARG A 336 -15.64 44.14 40.67
C ARG A 336 -15.46 45.67 40.66
N TYR A 337 -16.06 46.38 39.71
CA TYR A 337 -16.02 47.83 39.66
C TYR A 337 -16.72 48.47 40.86
N VAL A 338 -17.92 47.98 41.22
CA VAL A 338 -18.68 48.44 42.39
C VAL A 338 -17.92 48.15 43.68
N MET A 339 -17.34 46.96 43.82
CA MET A 339 -16.52 46.59 44.98
C MET A 339 -15.27 47.46 45.09
N ALA A 340 -14.61 47.78 43.97
CA ALA A 340 -13.47 48.70 43.95
C ALA A 340 -13.88 50.14 44.30
N GLN A 341 -15.06 50.60 43.85
CA GLN A 341 -15.60 51.90 44.23
C GLN A 341 -15.93 51.95 45.72
N ALA A 342 -16.61 50.94 46.27
CA ALA A 342 -16.88 50.84 47.70
C ALA A 342 -15.58 50.78 48.53
N SER A 343 -14.57 50.04 48.07
CA SER A 343 -13.25 50.02 48.70
C SER A 343 -12.57 51.39 48.67
N ARG A 344 -12.75 52.18 47.60
CA ARG A 344 -12.20 53.53 47.47
C ARG A 344 -12.92 54.51 48.40
N GLU A 345 -14.23 54.40 48.52
CA GLU A 345 -15.04 55.20 49.46
C GLU A 345 -14.68 54.88 50.91
N LEU A 346 -14.51 53.59 51.27
CA LEU A 346 -14.02 53.19 52.59
C LEU A 346 -12.58 53.67 52.86
N ALA A 347 -11.71 53.64 51.86
CA ALA A 347 -10.36 54.18 51.98
C ALA A 347 -10.35 55.72 52.17
N SER A 348 -11.31 56.43 51.58
CA SER A 348 -11.45 57.88 51.76
C SER A 348 -11.98 58.27 53.15
N ILE A 349 -12.79 57.41 53.79
CA ILE A 349 -13.28 57.62 55.16
C ILE A 349 -12.17 57.33 56.19
N ASN A 350 -11.26 56.40 55.90
CA ASN A 350 -10.11 56.08 56.75
C ASN A 350 -8.89 57.02 56.55
N ALA A 351 -9.00 58.02 55.68
CA ALA A 351 -7.91 58.95 55.35
C ALA A 351 -8.18 60.37 55.90
N GLU A 352 -8.49 60.49 57.19
CA GLU A 352 -8.22 61.73 57.92
C GLU A 352 -6.76 61.71 58.42
N PRO A 353 -5.93 62.72 58.08
CA PRO A 353 -4.53 62.73 58.47
C PRO A 353 -4.35 63.34 59.88
N ILE A 354 -3.72 62.58 60.78
CA ILE A 354 -3.10 63.12 62.00
C ILE A 354 -1.75 63.73 61.59
N ASP A 355 -1.68 65.06 61.58
CA ASP A 355 -0.44 65.81 61.40
C ASP A 355 0.49 65.58 62.61
N SER A 356 1.67 65.00 62.37
CA SER A 356 2.80 65.12 63.28
C SER A 356 4.09 65.29 62.48
N ASP A 357 4.63 66.48 62.63
CA ASP A 357 5.86 67.05 62.09
C ASP A 357 7.13 66.29 62.54
N SER A 358 8.01 65.93 61.61
CA SER A 358 9.45 65.72 61.86
C SER A 358 10.23 65.58 60.55
N SER A 359 11.04 66.60 60.29
CA SER A 359 12.15 66.78 59.35
C SER A 359 13.13 65.61 59.14
N GLU A 360 13.54 65.35 57.90
CA GLU A 360 14.90 65.61 57.37
C GLU A 360 15.10 64.99 55.96
N ASP A 361 16.04 65.60 55.24
CA ASP A 361 16.20 65.68 53.79
C ASP A 361 17.49 64.95 53.36
N VAL A 362 17.47 63.92 52.49
CA VAL A 362 18.65 63.53 51.69
C VAL A 362 18.32 62.76 50.38
N GLN A 363 18.46 63.48 49.26
CA GLN A 363 19.04 63.14 47.94
C GLN A 363 18.86 61.74 47.30
N SER A 364 18.36 61.76 46.05
CA SER A 364 18.47 60.69 45.04
C SER A 364 19.93 60.45 44.59
N PRO A 365 20.25 59.31 43.94
CA PRO A 365 20.31 59.40 42.47
C PRO A 365 19.87 58.14 41.69
N SER A 366 19.70 58.44 40.41
CA SER A 366 19.25 57.68 39.26
C SER A 366 20.01 56.41 38.84
N ARG A 367 19.27 55.61 38.05
CA ARG A 367 19.62 55.01 36.74
C ARG A 367 20.07 53.54 36.65
N SER A 368 19.14 52.79 36.03
CA SER A 368 19.30 51.87 34.90
C SER A 368 20.18 50.63 35.04
N ASN A 369 19.58 49.46 34.79
CA ASN A 369 19.98 48.62 33.65
C ASN A 369 18.90 47.61 33.23
N HIS A 370 18.55 47.67 31.95
CA HIS A 370 17.88 46.61 31.20
C HIS A 370 18.82 45.40 31.06
N ARG A 371 18.30 44.17 31.23
CA ARG A 371 18.63 43.02 30.36
C ARG A 371 17.63 41.87 30.49
N ARG A 372 16.68 41.92 29.57
CA ARG A 372 15.93 40.86 28.86
C ARG A 372 16.46 39.42 29.03
N SER A 373 15.64 38.52 29.56
CA SER A 373 15.73 37.07 29.34
C SER A 373 14.40 36.56 28.76
N LYS A 374 14.49 35.86 27.63
CA LYS A 374 13.37 35.14 26.99
C LYS A 374 13.40 33.70 27.52
N SER A 375 12.39 33.27 28.27
CA SER A 375 12.16 31.85 28.53
C SER A 375 11.31 31.26 27.40
N ARG A 376 11.75 30.10 26.90
CA ARG A 376 11.00 29.21 26.02
C ARG A 376 10.44 28.12 26.92
N ASP A 377 9.13 28.14 27.15
CA ASP A 377 8.41 27.00 27.73
C ASP A 377 7.63 26.29 26.63
N SER A 378 8.06 25.07 26.32
CA SER A 378 7.29 24.10 25.56
C SER A 378 7.85 22.71 25.85
N ASN A 379 7.27 22.01 26.83
CA ASN A 379 7.21 20.55 26.74
C ASN A 379 6.03 20.01 27.55
N ALA A 380 5.07 19.47 26.81
CA ALA A 380 3.87 18.85 27.33
C ALA A 380 4.05 17.32 27.40
N ASN A 381 3.69 16.77 28.57
CA ASN A 381 3.08 15.47 28.82
C ASN A 381 3.57 14.24 28.05
N SER A 382 4.42 13.47 28.73
CA SER A 382 4.48 12.00 28.67
C SER A 382 3.65 11.45 29.83
N LEU A 383 2.64 10.61 29.56
CA LEU A 383 2.11 9.56 30.45
C LEU A 383 0.82 8.95 29.87
N ASN A 384 0.91 7.73 29.32
CA ASN A 384 0.00 6.63 29.64
C ASN A 384 0.35 5.37 28.81
N HIS A 385 0.93 4.39 29.48
CA HIS A 385 0.81 2.97 29.18
C HIS A 385 0.69 2.24 30.52
N GLN A 386 -0.48 1.65 30.76
CA GLN A 386 -0.68 0.44 31.55
C GLN A 386 -1.59 -0.48 30.75
#